data_AF-A0A8J5VAK4-F1
#
_entry.id   AF-A0A8J5VAK4-F1
#
_cell.length_a   1.000
_cell.length_b   1.000
_cell.length_c   1.000
_cell.angle_alpha   90.00
_cell.angle_beta   90.00
_cell.angle_gamma   90.00
#
_symmetry.space_group_name_H-M   'P 1'
#
loop_
_entity.id
_entity.type
_entity.pdbx_description
1 polymer ?
#
loop_
_entity_poly.entity_id
_entity_poly.type
_entity_poly.pdbx_seq_one_letter_code
_entity_poly.pdbx_strand_id
1 'polypeptide(L)'
;MGAQEDDKSSIIDDPNSTTNGVGAGGATDLPAIQILTLLEKAKFYTSLFLGTMAILAVFGFLFLIPFVVEPAITTILADFSPHPVACCTSAATRCHQLRVNYSRMPYDEFITKPLGSVAWDVTDTKFYINTEGCGYPPRVNCSVFAKEFGRSNMGKIIPCFYSRTYPGTVVSRYSWNQNLRHLVLAIVIPILIFVISLAVLFYWHCTPMKSCGGPGRNLIDKYSRKEDILAEDEFEEDEEEY
;
A
#
# COMPACT_ATOMS: atom_id res chain seq x y z
N MET A 1 83.28 12.64 -34.70
CA MET A 1 82.61 11.38 -35.11
C MET A 1 81.15 11.72 -35.30
N GLY A 2 80.55 11.75 -36.49
CA GLY A 2 80.83 11.00 -37.71
C GLY A 2 79.78 9.89 -37.88
N ALA A 3 79.11 9.88 -39.05
CA ALA A 3 78.00 9.04 -39.55
C ALA A 3 76.58 9.58 -39.21
N GLN A 4 75.65 9.83 -40.14
CA GLN A 4 75.49 9.57 -41.59
C GLN A 4 74.29 10.49 -42.04
N GLU A 5 74.41 11.45 -42.97
CA GLU A 5 74.14 11.36 -44.44
C GLU A 5 72.67 10.99 -44.80
N ASP A 6 71.88 11.61 -45.69
CA ASP A 6 71.89 12.86 -46.47
C ASP A 6 70.53 12.99 -47.24
N ASP A 7 70.07 14.24 -47.47
CA ASP A 7 69.45 14.87 -48.67
C ASP A 7 68.43 14.11 -49.58
N LYS A 8 67.42 14.65 -50.29
CA LYS A 8 66.61 15.91 -50.38
C LYS A 8 65.81 15.88 -51.71
N SER A 9 64.61 16.48 -51.71
CA SER A 9 63.85 17.08 -52.85
C SER A 9 63.29 16.17 -53.96
N SER A 10 62.15 16.43 -54.61
CA SER A 10 61.34 17.66 -54.78
C SER A 10 60.05 17.38 -55.60
N ILE A 11 58.94 18.05 -55.22
CA ILE A 11 57.86 18.69 -56.05
C ILE A 11 57.01 17.70 -56.93
N ILE A 12 55.67 17.74 -57.06
CA ILE A 12 54.76 18.74 -57.65
C ILE A 12 53.29 18.33 -57.35
N ASP A 13 52.50 19.32 -56.91
CA ASP A 13 51.07 19.67 -57.12
C ASP A 13 49.93 18.67 -57.47
N ASP A 14 48.79 18.94 -56.80
CA ASP A 14 47.36 18.75 -57.17
C ASP A 14 46.77 17.36 -57.50
N PRO A 15 45.58 17.06 -56.92
CA PRO A 15 44.54 16.41 -57.70
C PRO A 15 43.19 17.14 -57.59
N ASN A 16 42.76 17.75 -58.70
CA ASN A 16 41.35 17.99 -59.01
C ASN A 16 40.86 16.84 -59.89
N SER A 17 39.80 16.13 -59.46
CA SER A 17 38.84 15.54 -60.39
C SER A 17 37.47 15.48 -59.73
N THR A 18 36.59 16.35 -60.22
CA THR A 18 35.16 16.41 -59.97
C THR A 18 34.44 15.75 -61.14
N THR A 19 33.46 14.88 -60.89
CA THR A 19 32.13 14.75 -61.57
C THR A 19 31.48 13.41 -61.14
N ASN A 20 30.50 13.35 -60.23
CA ASN A 20 29.04 13.64 -60.34
C ASN A 20 28.20 12.40 -60.73
N GLY A 21 27.23 12.02 -59.87
CA GLY A 21 26.13 11.13 -60.29
C GLY A 21 25.32 10.33 -59.25
N VAL A 22 24.69 10.98 -58.27
CA VAL A 22 23.31 10.77 -57.73
C VAL A 22 22.79 9.35 -57.35
N GLY A 23 22.33 9.25 -56.08
CA GLY A 23 21.28 8.33 -55.59
C GLY A 23 21.62 7.71 -54.21
N ALA A 24 21.43 8.36 -53.05
CA ALA A 24 20.19 8.72 -52.33
C ALA A 24 19.30 7.52 -51.94
N GLY A 25 19.27 7.20 -50.63
CA GLY A 25 18.33 6.27 -49.97
C GLY A 25 18.99 4.95 -49.53
N GLY A 26 19.00 4.51 -48.28
CA GLY A 26 18.38 4.99 -47.07
C GLY A 26 19.12 4.39 -45.86
N ALA A 27 19.76 5.27 -45.09
CA ALA A 27 20.05 4.98 -43.69
C ALA A 27 18.74 5.20 -42.89
N THR A 28 18.61 4.48 -41.78
CA THR A 28 17.54 4.55 -40.74
C THR A 28 16.31 3.65 -40.93
N ASP A 29 16.42 2.35 -40.59
CA ASP A 29 15.26 1.55 -40.13
C ASP A 29 15.60 0.40 -39.15
N LEU A 30 16.77 0.44 -38.51
CA LEU A 30 17.17 -0.54 -37.49
C LEU A 30 16.77 -0.26 -36.01
N PRO A 31 16.28 0.91 -35.56
CA PRO A 31 15.93 1.10 -34.14
C PRO A 31 14.49 0.67 -33.79
N ALA A 32 13.56 0.62 -34.74
CA ALA A 32 12.14 0.40 -34.43
C ALA A 32 11.84 -1.05 -33.98
N ILE A 33 12.45 -2.05 -34.60
CA ILE A 33 12.22 -3.48 -34.28
C ILE A 33 12.77 -3.83 -32.89
N GLN A 34 13.94 -3.31 -32.53
CA GLN A 34 14.53 -3.47 -31.19
C GLN A 34 13.65 -2.79 -30.13
N ILE A 35 13.11 -1.59 -30.41
CA ILE A 35 12.22 -0.88 -29.47
C ILE A 35 10.90 -1.65 -29.27
N LEU A 36 10.31 -2.22 -30.32
CA LEU A 36 9.07 -3.00 -30.22
C LEU A 36 9.26 -4.30 -29.43
N THR A 37 10.34 -5.03 -29.67
CA THR A 37 10.66 -6.28 -28.96
C THR A 37 11.04 -6.02 -27.49
N LEU A 38 11.76 -4.93 -27.19
CA LEU A 38 12.02 -4.49 -25.82
C LEU A 38 10.75 -4.04 -25.11
N LEU A 39 9.83 -3.35 -25.80
CA LEU A 39 8.53 -2.97 -25.23
C LEU A 39 7.65 -4.19 -24.95
N GLU A 40 7.68 -5.21 -25.80
CA GLU A 40 6.91 -6.44 -25.60
C GLU A 40 7.44 -7.27 -24.41
N LYS A 41 8.76 -7.41 -24.32
CA LYS A 41 9.41 -8.01 -23.14
C LYS A 41 9.11 -7.20 -21.88
N ALA A 42 9.25 -5.87 -21.94
CA ALA A 42 8.94 -5.00 -20.82
C ALA A 42 7.48 -5.17 -20.35
N LYS A 43 6.51 -5.11 -21.28
CA LYS A 43 5.08 -5.33 -20.99
C LYS A 43 4.82 -6.69 -20.33
N PHE A 44 5.46 -7.75 -20.82
CA PHE A 44 5.31 -9.08 -20.26
C PHE A 44 5.84 -9.16 -18.82
N TYR A 45 7.08 -8.70 -18.58
CA TYR A 45 7.68 -8.71 -17.25
C TYR A 45 6.95 -7.79 -16.27
N THR A 46 6.52 -6.59 -16.70
CA THR A 46 5.73 -5.69 -15.85
C THR A 46 4.35 -6.26 -15.55
N SER A 47 3.69 -6.91 -16.51
CA SER A 47 2.40 -7.56 -16.31
C SER A 47 2.50 -8.72 -15.32
N LEU A 48 3.55 -9.54 -15.43
CA LEU A 48 3.80 -10.66 -14.51
C LEU A 48 4.10 -10.16 -13.09
N PHE A 49 4.92 -9.12 -12.97
CA PHE A 49 5.25 -8.51 -11.67
C PHE A 49 4.03 -7.85 -11.03
N LEU A 50 3.27 -7.05 -11.77
CA LEU A 50 2.06 -6.39 -11.25
C LEU A 50 0.97 -7.41 -10.90
N GLY A 51 0.81 -8.47 -11.69
CA GLY A 51 -0.13 -9.56 -11.40
C GLY A 51 0.22 -10.32 -10.12
N THR A 52 1.49 -10.70 -9.95
CA THR A 52 1.96 -11.39 -8.74
C THR A 52 1.85 -10.49 -7.50
N MET A 53 2.22 -9.21 -7.60
CA MET A 53 2.04 -8.23 -6.53
C MET A 53 0.58 -8.00 -6.17
N ALA A 54 -0.32 -7.95 -7.16
CA ALA A 54 -1.77 -7.82 -6.92
C ALA A 54 -2.32 -9.03 -6.16
N ILE A 55 -1.93 -10.25 -6.53
CA ILE A 55 -2.34 -11.47 -5.83
C ILE A 55 -1.86 -11.44 -4.38
N LEU A 56 -0.57 -11.14 -4.14
CA LEU A 56 -0.02 -11.03 -2.79
C LEU A 56 -0.68 -9.92 -1.97
N ALA A 57 -1.02 -8.78 -2.59
CA ALA A 57 -1.74 -7.70 -1.94
C ALA A 57 -3.15 -8.11 -1.54
N VAL A 58 -3.88 -8.84 -2.40
CA VAL A 58 -5.23 -9.36 -2.08
C VAL A 58 -5.17 -10.35 -0.93
N PHE A 59 -4.24 -11.32 -0.95
CA PHE A 59 -4.07 -12.24 0.16
C PHE A 59 -3.68 -11.52 1.45
N GLY A 60 -2.73 -10.58 1.38
CA GLY A 60 -2.35 -9.75 2.52
C GLY A 60 -3.54 -8.96 3.08
N PHE A 61 -4.38 -8.39 2.22
CA PHE A 61 -5.58 -7.68 2.62
C PHE A 61 -6.63 -8.60 3.28
N LEU A 62 -6.84 -9.80 2.74
CA LEU A 62 -7.74 -10.80 3.31
C LEU A 62 -7.34 -11.21 4.73
N PHE A 63 -6.04 -11.24 5.04
CA PHE A 63 -5.57 -11.44 6.42
C PHE A 63 -5.63 -10.16 7.25
N LEU A 64 -5.36 -8.99 6.68
CA LEU A 64 -5.45 -7.71 7.39
C LEU A 64 -6.88 -7.37 7.82
N ILE A 65 -7.90 -7.78 7.06
CA ILE A 65 -9.30 -7.52 7.41
C ILE A 65 -9.66 -8.07 8.81
N PRO A 66 -9.60 -9.38 9.09
CA PRO A 66 -10.00 -9.91 10.40
C PRO A 66 -9.08 -9.44 11.54
N PHE A 67 -7.80 -9.21 11.27
CA PHE A 67 -6.86 -8.80 12.33
C PHE A 67 -6.88 -7.31 12.64
N VAL A 68 -7.16 -6.46 11.66
CA VAL A 68 -7.04 -5.00 11.80
C VAL A 68 -8.42 -4.34 11.76
N VAL A 69 -9.26 -4.71 10.79
CA VAL A 69 -10.57 -4.07 10.59
C VAL A 69 -11.56 -4.45 11.69
N GLU A 70 -11.57 -5.71 12.11
CA GLU A 70 -12.52 -6.22 13.11
C GLU A 70 -12.41 -5.55 14.51
N PRO A 71 -11.22 -5.44 15.13
CA PRO A 71 -11.06 -4.69 16.39
C PRO A 71 -11.34 -3.18 16.24
N ALA A 72 -11.15 -2.63 15.04
CA ALA A 72 -11.38 -1.22 14.78
C ALA A 72 -12.86 -0.88 14.61
N ILE A 73 -13.60 -1.71 13.87
CA ILE A 73 -15.05 -1.55 13.70
C ILE A 73 -15.72 -1.61 15.07
N THR A 74 -15.36 -2.60 15.91
CA THR A 74 -15.95 -2.72 17.26
C THR A 74 -15.64 -1.49 18.13
N THR A 75 -14.44 -0.93 18.03
CA THR A 75 -14.05 0.31 18.73
C THR A 75 -14.83 1.54 18.25
N ILE A 76 -15.11 1.65 16.95
CA ILE A 76 -15.87 2.76 16.36
C ILE A 76 -17.36 2.64 16.69
N LEU A 77 -17.93 1.44 16.57
CA LEU A 77 -19.34 1.18 16.87
C LEU A 77 -19.69 1.32 18.35
N ALA A 78 -18.70 1.23 19.24
CA ALA A 78 -18.91 1.48 20.66
C ALA A 78 -19.24 2.95 20.99
N ASP A 79 -19.06 3.90 20.06
CA ASP A 79 -19.42 5.33 20.22
C ASP A 79 -19.09 5.89 21.62
N PHE A 80 -17.79 6.00 21.91
CA PHE A 80 -17.33 6.59 23.16
C PHE A 80 -17.50 8.11 23.15
N SER A 81 -17.99 8.68 24.26
CA SER A 81 -18.03 10.13 24.44
C SER A 81 -16.63 10.74 24.33
N PRO A 82 -16.42 11.84 23.59
CA PRO A 82 -15.12 12.50 23.51
C PRO A 82 -14.78 13.32 24.76
N HIS A 83 -15.77 13.63 25.61
CA HIS A 83 -15.58 14.36 26.84
C HIS A 83 -15.48 13.40 28.03
N PRO A 84 -14.50 13.60 28.95
CA PRO A 84 -14.36 12.75 30.12
C PRO A 84 -15.51 13.00 31.11
N VAL A 85 -15.99 11.93 31.71
CA VAL A 85 -17.00 11.95 32.76
C VAL A 85 -16.42 11.45 34.08
N ALA A 86 -17.16 11.62 35.17
CA ALA A 86 -16.74 11.16 36.49
C ALA A 86 -17.05 9.68 36.70
N CYS A 87 -16.01 8.91 37.00
CA CYS A 87 -16.08 7.52 37.45
C CYS A 87 -15.56 7.38 38.89
N CYS A 88 -16.08 6.41 39.63
CA CYS A 88 -15.61 6.03 40.95
C CYS A 88 -15.50 4.50 41.05
N THR A 89 -14.34 3.99 41.46
CA THR A 89 -14.12 2.55 41.60
C THR A 89 -14.95 1.96 42.74
N SER A 90 -15.90 1.09 42.39
CA SER A 90 -16.79 0.38 43.32
C SER A 90 -16.18 -0.94 43.79
N ALA A 91 -15.59 -1.71 42.88
CA ALA A 91 -15.01 -3.01 43.20
C ALA A 91 -13.80 -3.35 42.31
N ALA A 92 -12.87 -4.11 42.87
CA ALA A 92 -11.73 -4.68 42.15
C ALA A 92 -11.59 -6.14 42.57
N THR A 93 -11.98 -7.08 41.71
CA THR A 93 -11.86 -8.52 41.99
C THR A 93 -10.50 -9.06 41.58
N ARG A 94 -10.00 -8.62 40.41
CA ARG A 94 -8.69 -8.98 39.84
C ARG A 94 -8.01 -7.74 39.24
N CYS A 95 -6.71 -7.83 38.93
CA CYS A 95 -5.95 -6.72 38.35
C CYS A 95 -6.54 -6.19 37.02
N HIS A 96 -7.20 -7.06 36.24
CA HIS A 96 -7.85 -6.68 34.97
C HIS A 96 -9.38 -6.57 35.07
N GLN A 97 -9.97 -6.81 36.25
CA GLN A 97 -11.42 -6.80 36.46
C GLN A 97 -11.76 -5.74 37.51
N LEU A 98 -11.93 -4.53 37.02
CA LEU A 98 -12.31 -3.36 37.79
C LEU A 98 -13.76 -3.00 37.48
N ARG A 99 -14.51 -2.63 38.50
CA ARG A 99 -15.86 -2.11 38.40
C ARG A 99 -15.94 -0.70 38.95
N VAL A 100 -16.64 0.14 38.22
CA VAL A 100 -16.81 1.55 38.56
C VAL A 100 -18.27 1.96 38.43
N ASN A 101 -18.64 2.98 39.19
CA ASN A 101 -19.88 3.71 39.04
C ASN A 101 -19.56 5.02 38.33
N TYR A 102 -20.36 5.42 37.35
CA TYR A 102 -20.11 6.65 36.60
C TYR A 102 -21.36 7.51 36.47
N SER A 103 -21.13 8.81 36.31
CA SER A 103 -22.15 9.76 35.90
C SER A 103 -21.93 10.15 34.43
N ARG A 104 -22.99 10.51 33.72
CA ARG A 104 -22.93 11.07 32.36
C ARG A 104 -22.54 12.56 32.36
N MET A 105 -22.46 13.17 33.53
CA MET A 105 -22.00 14.54 33.72
C MET A 105 -20.50 14.66 33.40
N PRO A 106 -20.06 15.74 32.74
CA PRO A 106 -18.64 15.97 32.49
C PRO A 106 -17.86 16.03 33.81
N TYR A 107 -16.64 15.51 33.79
CA TYR A 107 -15.79 15.37 34.96
C TYR A 107 -15.61 16.71 35.71
N ASP A 108 -15.37 17.79 34.97
CA ASP A 108 -15.13 19.12 35.53
C ASP A 108 -16.35 19.68 36.26
N GLU A 109 -17.56 19.38 35.80
CA GLU A 109 -18.78 19.80 36.50
C GLU A 109 -19.01 18.94 37.75
N PHE A 110 -18.75 17.64 37.66
CA PHE A 110 -18.96 16.72 38.77
C PHE A 110 -18.09 17.07 39.99
N ILE A 111 -16.82 17.43 39.77
CA ILE A 111 -15.89 17.79 40.86
C ILE A 111 -16.24 19.11 41.56
N THR A 112 -17.01 19.99 40.92
CA THR A 112 -17.46 21.26 41.53
C THR A 112 -18.62 21.06 42.50
N LYS A 113 -19.34 19.95 42.36
CA LYS A 113 -20.49 19.63 43.22
C LYS A 113 -20.01 18.94 44.50
N PRO A 114 -20.66 19.19 45.64
CA PRO A 114 -20.28 18.58 46.90
C PRO A 114 -20.43 17.06 46.82
N LEU A 115 -19.46 16.33 47.38
CA LEU A 115 -19.39 14.87 47.33
C LEU A 115 -20.66 14.25 47.90
N GLY A 116 -21.33 13.40 47.12
CA GLY A 116 -22.59 12.74 47.51
C GLY A 116 -23.88 13.48 47.16
N SER A 117 -23.81 14.70 46.62
CA SER A 117 -25.00 15.42 46.11
C SER A 117 -25.50 14.91 44.75
N VAL A 118 -24.60 14.28 43.96
CA VAL A 118 -24.90 13.76 42.63
C VAL A 118 -25.03 12.24 42.71
N ALA A 119 -26.18 11.73 42.30
CA ALA A 119 -26.41 10.30 42.17
C ALA A 119 -25.62 9.72 40.97
N TRP A 120 -25.13 8.50 41.11
CA TRP A 120 -24.49 7.79 40.00
C TRP A 120 -25.54 7.36 38.98
N ASP A 121 -25.32 7.69 37.70
CA ASP A 121 -26.27 7.34 36.64
C ASP A 121 -26.25 5.84 36.32
N VAL A 122 -25.06 5.22 36.38
CA VAL A 122 -24.88 3.79 36.15
C VAL A 122 -23.88 3.21 37.14
N THR A 123 -24.23 2.09 37.75
CA THR A 123 -23.42 1.39 38.75
C THR A 123 -22.87 0.06 38.22
N ASP A 124 -21.77 -0.41 38.81
CA ASP A 124 -21.18 -1.73 38.54
C ASP A 124 -20.77 -2.00 37.08
N THR A 125 -20.22 -0.99 36.44
CA THR A 125 -19.79 -1.06 35.04
C THR A 125 -18.36 -1.54 34.92
N LYS A 126 -18.03 -2.25 33.83
CA LYS A 126 -16.69 -2.79 33.61
C LYS A 126 -15.74 -1.66 33.21
N PHE A 127 -14.64 -1.52 33.94
CA PHE A 127 -13.62 -0.52 33.68
C PHE A 127 -12.40 -1.13 33.00
N TYR A 128 -12.12 -0.65 31.80
CA TYR A 128 -11.04 -1.12 30.95
C TYR A 128 -9.93 -0.06 30.82
N ILE A 129 -8.70 -0.54 30.62
CA ILE A 129 -7.53 0.33 30.42
C ILE A 129 -7.56 1.04 29.06
N ASN A 130 -8.09 0.36 28.04
CA ASN A 130 -8.26 0.81 26.65
C ASN A 130 -9.44 0.05 26.01
N THR A 131 -9.83 0.44 24.80
CA THR A 131 -10.85 -0.23 23.97
C THR A 131 -10.51 -1.69 23.67
N GLU A 132 -9.21 -2.01 23.55
CA GLU A 132 -8.69 -3.38 23.40
C GLU A 132 -8.72 -4.21 24.71
N GLY A 133 -9.03 -3.56 25.84
CA GLY A 133 -8.94 -4.18 27.16
C GLY A 133 -7.51 -4.52 27.61
N CYS A 134 -7.40 -5.39 28.62
CA CYS A 134 -6.13 -5.99 29.04
C CYS A 134 -5.82 -7.19 28.13
N GLY A 135 -5.01 -6.97 27.08
CA GLY A 135 -4.53 -8.02 26.18
C GLY A 135 -3.39 -8.86 26.78
N TYR A 136 -2.83 -9.78 25.98
CA TYR A 136 -1.64 -10.54 26.37
C TYR A 136 -0.47 -9.57 26.62
N PRO A 137 0.20 -9.64 27.77
CA PRO A 137 1.26 -8.69 28.15
C PRO A 137 2.41 -8.77 27.13
N PRO A 138 2.67 -7.67 26.38
CA PRO A 138 3.68 -6.71 26.80
C PRO A 138 3.36 -5.21 26.50
N ARG A 139 2.20 -4.88 25.91
CA ARG A 139 1.85 -3.47 25.57
C ARG A 139 1.08 -2.71 26.62
N VAL A 140 0.33 -3.40 27.49
CA VAL A 140 -0.49 -2.79 28.55
C VAL A 140 -0.14 -3.40 29.89
N ASN A 141 0.24 -2.57 30.86
CA ASN A 141 0.63 -3.04 32.18
C ASN A 141 -0.57 -3.03 33.13
N CYS A 142 -1.24 -4.18 33.23
CA CYS A 142 -2.44 -4.33 34.06
C CYS A 142 -2.13 -4.26 35.57
N SER A 143 -0.91 -4.57 36.02
CA SER A 143 -0.57 -4.50 37.45
C SER A 143 -0.40 -3.06 37.93
N VAL A 144 0.24 -2.21 37.12
CA VAL A 144 0.36 -0.76 37.40
C VAL A 144 -1.01 -0.09 37.39
N PHE A 145 -1.83 -0.40 36.38
CA PHE A 145 -3.19 0.13 36.31
C PHE A 145 -4.06 -0.30 37.50
N ALA A 146 -4.01 -1.57 37.88
CA ALA A 146 -4.72 -2.07 39.05
C ALA A 146 -4.25 -1.41 40.37
N LYS A 147 -2.99 -1.02 40.46
CA LYS A 147 -2.45 -0.31 41.62
C LYS A 147 -2.96 1.13 41.67
N GLU A 148 -3.04 1.79 40.51
CA GLU A 148 -3.48 3.19 40.41
C GLU A 148 -5.01 3.34 40.57
N PHE A 149 -5.80 2.45 39.98
CA PHE A 149 -7.27 2.58 39.92
C PHE A 149 -8.03 1.50 40.69
N GLY A 150 -7.35 0.45 41.17
CA GLY A 150 -7.96 -0.66 41.87
C GLY A 150 -8.03 -0.48 43.38
N ARG A 151 -7.66 -1.53 44.11
CA ARG A 151 -8.01 -1.69 45.54
C ARG A 151 -7.45 -0.61 46.45
N SER A 152 -6.29 -0.04 46.12
CA SER A 152 -5.66 1.02 46.91
C SER A 152 -6.30 2.40 46.73
N ASN A 153 -7.08 2.62 45.67
CA ASN A 153 -7.69 3.91 45.34
C ASN A 153 -9.22 3.79 45.12
N MET A 154 -9.84 2.81 45.78
CA MET A 154 -11.30 2.66 45.77
C MET A 154 -11.97 3.90 46.35
N GLY A 155 -13.09 4.32 45.76
CA GLY A 155 -13.80 5.53 46.18
C GLY A 155 -13.25 6.85 45.60
N LYS A 156 -12.10 6.84 44.91
CA LYS A 156 -11.56 8.05 44.25
C LYS A 156 -12.31 8.34 42.96
N ILE A 157 -12.66 9.62 42.76
CA ILE A 157 -13.24 10.10 41.51
C ILE A 157 -12.14 10.29 40.46
N ILE A 158 -12.32 9.69 39.30
CA ILE A 158 -11.37 9.69 38.18
C ILE A 158 -12.09 10.02 36.86
N PRO A 159 -11.39 10.65 35.90
CA PRO A 159 -11.96 10.86 34.58
C PRO A 159 -12.00 9.55 33.80
N CYS A 160 -13.11 9.29 33.11
CA CYS A 160 -13.31 8.12 32.28
C CYS A 160 -14.15 8.45 31.04
N PHE A 161 -14.13 7.59 30.04
CA PHE A 161 -14.94 7.71 28.83
C PHE A 161 -15.94 6.57 28.78
N TYR A 162 -17.22 6.91 28.65
CA TYR A 162 -18.29 5.92 28.58
C TYR A 162 -18.72 5.68 27.13
N SER A 163 -19.12 4.45 26.85
CA SER A 163 -19.71 4.05 25.57
C SER A 163 -21.19 4.40 25.56
N ARG A 164 -21.65 5.07 24.50
CA ARG A 164 -23.08 5.38 24.30
C ARG A 164 -23.86 4.15 23.83
N THR A 165 -23.22 3.30 23.03
CA THR A 165 -23.79 2.04 22.54
C THR A 165 -23.86 0.97 23.63
N TYR A 166 -22.83 0.87 24.47
CA TYR A 166 -22.69 -0.16 25.51
C TYR A 166 -22.54 0.48 26.90
N PRO A 167 -23.64 0.74 27.63
CA PRO A 167 -23.58 1.46 28.91
C PRO A 167 -22.85 0.70 30.02
N GLY A 168 -22.59 -0.61 29.84
CA GLY A 168 -21.90 -1.47 30.80
C GLY A 168 -20.37 -1.44 30.71
N THR A 169 -19.79 -0.60 29.85
CA THR A 169 -18.33 -0.51 29.65
C THR A 169 -17.85 0.93 29.63
N VAL A 170 -16.71 1.16 30.31
CA VAL A 170 -16.05 2.46 30.39
C VAL A 170 -14.54 2.27 30.29
N VAL A 171 -13.85 3.27 29.76
CA VAL A 171 -12.42 3.22 29.43
C VAL A 171 -11.66 4.38 30.06
N SER A 172 -10.44 4.14 30.54
CA SER A 172 -9.60 5.19 31.18
C SER A 172 -8.83 6.06 30.18
N ARG A 173 -8.31 5.47 29.10
CA ARG A 173 -7.58 6.17 28.04
C ARG A 173 -8.29 5.94 26.71
N TYR A 174 -8.77 7.03 26.11
CA TYR A 174 -9.35 7.01 24.77
C TYR A 174 -8.37 7.64 23.79
N SER A 175 -7.73 6.84 22.94
CA SER A 175 -6.71 7.28 21.95
C SER A 175 -7.14 6.98 20.51
N TRP A 176 -8.29 7.53 20.09
CA TRP A 176 -8.91 7.19 18.80
C TRP A 176 -8.09 7.69 17.59
N ASN A 177 -7.62 8.94 17.62
CA ASN A 177 -7.01 9.56 16.43
C ASN A 177 -5.68 8.91 15.99
N GLN A 178 -4.83 8.47 16.91
CA GLN A 178 -3.54 7.85 16.55
C GLN A 178 -3.73 6.42 16.06
N ASN A 179 -4.48 5.60 16.80
CA ASN A 179 -4.72 4.20 16.43
C ASN A 179 -5.51 4.10 15.12
N LEU A 180 -6.50 4.97 14.92
CA LEU A 180 -7.26 5.05 13.68
C LEU A 180 -6.41 5.48 12.49
N ARG A 181 -5.44 6.39 12.66
CA ARG A 181 -4.54 6.77 11.56
C ARG A 181 -3.70 5.59 11.07
N HIS A 182 -3.11 4.82 11.99
CA HIS A 182 -2.34 3.62 11.62
C HIS A 182 -3.22 2.56 10.94
N LEU A 183 -4.45 2.39 11.44
CA LEU A 183 -5.44 1.52 10.84
C LEU A 183 -5.82 1.91 9.41
N VAL A 184 -6.22 3.17 9.23
CA VAL A 184 -6.65 3.70 7.94
C VAL A 184 -5.50 3.63 6.94
N LEU A 185 -4.27 3.99 7.34
CA LEU A 185 -3.10 3.87 6.46
C LEU A 185 -2.82 2.42 6.04
N ALA A 186 -2.96 1.46 6.97
CA ALA A 186 -2.76 0.04 6.67
C ALA A 186 -3.80 -0.53 5.69
N ILE A 187 -4.99 0.07 5.59
CA ILE A 187 -6.06 -0.33 4.67
C ILE A 187 -5.95 0.42 3.33
N VAL A 188 -5.74 1.75 3.38
CA VAL A 188 -5.73 2.61 2.19
C VAL A 188 -4.52 2.33 1.31
N ILE A 189 -3.32 2.13 1.88
CA ILE A 189 -2.10 1.93 1.10
C ILE A 189 -2.19 0.69 0.17
N PRO A 190 -2.55 -0.51 0.66
CA PRO A 190 -2.71 -1.69 -0.21
C PRO A 190 -3.81 -1.51 -1.26
N ILE A 191 -4.92 -0.85 -0.91
CA ILE A 191 -6.02 -0.59 -1.86
C ILE A 191 -5.55 0.31 -3.00
N LEU A 192 -4.83 1.40 -2.69
CA LEU A 192 -4.31 2.31 -3.71
C LEU A 192 -3.31 1.60 -4.64
N ILE A 193 -2.39 0.81 -4.08
CA ILE A 193 -1.42 0.04 -4.87
C ILE A 193 -2.13 -0.97 -5.78
N PHE A 194 -3.16 -1.64 -5.28
CA PHE A 194 -3.97 -2.58 -6.06
C PHE A 194 -4.72 -1.89 -7.21
N VAL A 195 -5.40 -0.77 -6.93
CA VAL A 195 -6.13 0.02 -7.94
C VAL A 195 -5.19 0.56 -9.01
N ILE A 196 -4.03 1.09 -8.61
CA ILE A 196 -3.00 1.58 -9.56
C ILE A 196 -2.48 0.43 -10.42
N SER A 197 -2.19 -0.73 -9.82
CA SER A 197 -1.71 -1.92 -10.55
C SER A 197 -2.74 -2.39 -11.58
N LEU A 198 -4.02 -2.44 -11.21
CA LEU A 198 -5.10 -2.76 -12.14
C LEU A 198 -5.24 -1.70 -13.23
N ALA A 199 -5.21 -0.41 -12.90
CA ALA A 199 -5.33 0.67 -13.87
C ALA A 199 -4.21 0.62 -14.93
N VAL A 200 -2.97 0.33 -14.52
CA VAL A 200 -1.83 0.16 -15.44
C VAL A 200 -2.02 -1.08 -16.31
N LEU A 201 -2.47 -2.20 -15.73
CA LEU A 201 -2.74 -3.42 -16.48
C LEU A 201 -3.87 -3.23 -17.49
N PHE A 202 -4.96 -2.58 -17.08
CA PHE A 202 -6.05 -2.17 -17.96
C PHE A 202 -5.56 -1.18 -19.02
N TYR A 203 -4.70 -0.22 -18.70
CA TYR A 203 -4.20 0.71 -19.72
C TYR A 203 -3.33 0.00 -20.78
N TRP A 204 -2.50 -0.96 -20.38
CA TRP A 204 -1.64 -1.70 -21.31
C TRP A 204 -2.37 -2.80 -22.09
N HIS A 205 -3.36 -3.48 -21.48
CA HIS A 205 -4.10 -4.58 -22.10
C HIS A 205 -5.46 -4.16 -22.68
N CYS A 206 -6.10 -3.12 -22.15
CA CYS A 206 -7.21 -2.40 -22.78
C CYS A 206 -6.69 -1.14 -23.47
N THR A 207 -6.08 -1.33 -24.64
CA THR A 207 -6.14 -0.31 -25.68
C THR A 207 -7.62 0.00 -25.97
N PRO A 208 -8.03 1.27 -26.08
CA PRO A 208 -9.42 1.66 -26.18
C PRO A 208 -10.01 1.08 -27.46
N MET A 209 -10.97 0.17 -27.30
CA MET A 209 -11.96 -0.17 -28.33
C MET A 209 -11.40 -0.39 -29.74
N LYS A 210 -10.79 -1.57 -29.94
CA LYS A 210 -11.30 -2.50 -30.94
C LYS A 210 -11.49 -3.86 -30.27
N SER A 211 -12.76 -4.22 -30.08
CA SER A 211 -13.28 -5.53 -29.63
C SER A 211 -13.05 -5.97 -28.18
N CYS A 212 -13.95 -5.56 -27.29
CA CYS A 212 -14.67 -6.56 -26.52
C CYS A 212 -15.70 -7.20 -27.47
N GLY A 213 -15.28 -8.24 -28.20
CA GLY A 213 -16.11 -9.03 -29.11
C GLY A 213 -15.41 -9.40 -30.44
N GLY A 214 -14.88 -10.62 -30.55
CA GLY A 214 -14.46 -11.24 -31.83
C GLY A 214 -12.95 -11.25 -32.15
N PRO A 215 -12.47 -12.20 -32.99
CA PRO A 215 -11.20 -12.89 -32.82
C PRO A 215 -10.01 -12.20 -33.47
N GLY A 216 -8.99 -11.85 -32.67
CA GLY A 216 -7.73 -11.29 -33.14
C GLY A 216 -6.72 -12.36 -33.55
N ARG A 217 -6.95 -13.05 -34.68
CA ARG A 217 -5.95 -13.94 -35.32
C ARG A 217 -5.06 -13.24 -36.36
N ASN A 218 -5.20 -11.93 -36.55
CA ASN A 218 -4.64 -11.28 -37.76
C ASN A 218 -3.22 -10.70 -37.63
N LEU A 219 -2.56 -10.77 -36.46
CA LEU A 219 -1.17 -10.30 -36.31
C LEU A 219 -0.14 -11.44 -36.36
N ILE A 220 -0.52 -12.64 -35.88
CA ILE A 220 0.27 -13.87 -36.05
C ILE A 220 0.37 -14.23 -37.54
N ASP A 221 -0.74 -14.13 -38.29
CA ASP A 221 -0.77 -14.48 -39.72
C ASP A 221 0.11 -13.54 -40.57
N LYS A 222 0.36 -12.32 -40.11
CA LYS A 222 1.23 -11.35 -40.80
C LYS A 222 2.71 -11.58 -40.54
N TYR A 223 3.05 -12.19 -39.40
CA TYR A 223 4.42 -12.58 -39.06
C TYR A 223 4.77 -13.96 -39.66
N SER A 224 3.86 -14.95 -39.58
CA SER A 224 4.05 -16.25 -40.26
C SER A 224 4.28 -16.07 -41.75
N ARG A 225 3.44 -15.27 -42.44
CA ARG A 225 3.64 -15.02 -43.88
C ARG A 225 4.98 -14.36 -44.21
N LYS A 226 5.57 -13.59 -43.28
CA LYS A 226 6.86 -12.94 -43.49
C LYS A 226 8.03 -13.90 -43.23
N GLU A 227 7.88 -14.82 -42.27
CA GLU A 227 8.84 -15.91 -42.04
C GLU A 227 8.80 -16.92 -43.19
N ASP A 228 7.61 -17.23 -43.72
CA ASP A 228 7.45 -18.16 -44.85
C ASP A 228 8.13 -17.63 -46.14
N ILE A 229 8.02 -16.33 -46.43
CA ILE A 229 8.67 -15.71 -47.60
C ILE A 229 10.20 -15.68 -47.45
N LEU A 230 10.71 -15.37 -46.25
CA LEU A 230 12.16 -15.39 -45.99
C LEU A 230 12.76 -16.80 -46.04
N ALA A 231 11.96 -17.83 -45.74
CA ALA A 231 12.37 -19.23 -45.86
C ALA A 231 12.34 -19.74 -47.31
N GLU A 232 11.50 -19.18 -48.18
CA GLU A 232 11.52 -19.46 -49.63
C GLU A 232 12.71 -18.77 -50.31
N ASP A 233 13.05 -17.54 -49.92
CA ASP A 233 14.21 -16.81 -50.46
C ASP A 233 15.56 -17.49 -50.10
N GLU A 234 15.68 -18.10 -48.91
CA GLU A 234 16.87 -18.91 -48.54
C GLU A 234 16.98 -20.23 -49.34
N PHE A 235 15.86 -20.79 -49.81
CA PHE A 235 15.87 -22.04 -50.59
C PHE A 235 16.15 -21.82 -52.09
N GLU A 236 15.82 -20.65 -52.65
CA GLU A 236 16.14 -20.31 -54.04
C GLU A 236 17.63 -19.94 -54.22
N GLU A 237 18.30 -19.35 -53.22
CA GLU A 237 19.74 -19.05 -53.29
C GLU A 237 20.61 -20.33 -53.31
N ASP A 238 20.17 -21.42 -52.69
CA ASP A 238 20.92 -22.69 -52.63
C ASP A 238 20.79 -23.54 -53.92
N GLU A 239 19.78 -23.32 -54.78
CA GLU A 239 19.63 -24.04 -56.06
C GLU A 239 20.42 -23.42 -57.23
N GLU A 240 20.97 -22.21 -57.11
CA GLU A 240 21.75 -21.56 -58.17
C GLU A 240 23.26 -21.86 -58.15
N GLU A 241 23.75 -22.70 -57.23
CA GLU A 241 25.15 -23.15 -57.20
C GLU A 241 25.33 -24.58 -57.76
N TYR A 242 25.31 -24.72 -59.10
CA TYR A 242 25.81 -25.89 -59.85
C TYR A 242 26.67 -25.48 -61.06
#